data_AF-A0A947VNX8-F1
#
_entry.id   AF-A0A947VNX8-F1
#
_cell.length_a   1.000
_cell.length_b   1.000
_cell.length_c   1.000
_cell.angle_alpha   90.00
_cell.angle_beta   90.00
_cell.angle_gamma   90.00
#
_symmetry.space_group_name_H-M   'P 1'
#
loop_
_entity.id
_entity.type
_entity.pdbx_description
1 polymer ?
#
loop_
_entity_poly.entity_id
_entity_poly.type
_entity_poly.pdbx_seq_one_letter_code
_entity_poly.pdbx_strand_id
1 'polypeptide(L)' 'MKTADRKKVLAHLFEFFVLGVCMGVVEDIIAIHFATDTIITLQTFKVAVLVAVPFAIIAEILVDLKVFRKVFFKNEQTR' A
#
# COMPACT_ATOMS: atom_id res chain seq x y z
N MET A 1 -16.02 -9.04 19.18
CA MET A 1 -16.39 -8.71 17.78
C MET A 1 -17.27 -9.81 17.23
N LYS A 2 -18.40 -9.45 16.60
CA LYS A 2 -19.26 -10.40 15.90
C LYS A 2 -18.56 -10.88 14.63
N THR A 3 -18.93 -12.05 14.13
CA THR A 3 -18.35 -12.64 12.90
C THR A 3 -18.57 -11.77 11.66
N ALA A 4 -19.59 -10.91 11.65
CA ALA A 4 -19.82 -9.91 10.60
C ALA A 4 -18.68 -8.87 10.51
N ASP A 5 -18.12 -8.44 11.65
CA ASP A 5 -17.07 -7.41 11.70
C ASP A 5 -15.80 -7.86 10.99
N ARG A 6 -15.41 -9.15 11.15
CA ARG A 6 -14.18 -9.70 10.56
C ARG A 6 -14.21 -9.71 9.04
N LYS A 7 -15.36 -10.02 8.42
CA LYS A 7 -15.50 -10.04 6.96
C LYS A 7 -15.34 -8.64 6.37
N LYS A 8 -15.83 -7.61 7.07
CA LYS A 8 -15.69 -6.21 6.64
C LYS A 8 -14.25 -5.71 6.74
N VAL A 9 -13.55 -6.04 7.83
CA VAL A 9 -12.11 -5.73 7.98
C VAL A 9 -11.29 -6.40 6.88
N LEU A 10 -11.51 -7.70 6.62
CA LEU A 10 -10.76 -8.43 5.59
C LEU A 10 -11.00 -7.87 4.17
N ALA A 11 -12.20 -7.40 3.87
CA ALA A 11 -12.50 -6.76 2.59
C ALA A 11 -11.73 -5.43 2.42
N HIS A 12 -11.65 -4.59 3.46
CA HIS A 12 -10.88 -3.36 3.41
C HIS A 12 -9.37 -3.60 3.34
N LEU A 13 -8.84 -4.59 4.07
CA LEU A 13 -7.44 -4.99 3.96
C LEU A 13 -7.08 -5.39 2.52
N PHE A 14 -7.89 -6.27 1.90
CA PHE A 14 -7.71 -6.66 0.51
C PHE A 14 -7.82 -5.48 -0.48
N GLU A 15 -8.77 -4.55 -0.26
CA GLU A 15 -8.93 -3.33 -1.05
C GLU A 15 -7.68 -2.43 -0.97
N PHE A 16 -7.15 -2.19 0.24
CA PHE A 16 -5.92 -1.43 0.45
C PHE A 16 -4.68 -2.14 -0.12
N PHE A 17 -4.58 -3.45 0.00
CA PHE A 17 -3.50 -4.24 -0.59
C PHE A 17 -3.46 -4.10 -2.11
N VAL A 18 -4.61 -4.29 -2.77
CA VAL A 18 -4.73 -4.16 -4.24
C VAL A 18 -4.41 -2.74 -4.69
N LEU A 19 -4.94 -1.72 -4.00
CA LEU A 19 -4.61 -0.31 -4.28
C LEU A 19 -3.11 -0.02 -4.09
N GLY A 20 -2.50 -0.53 -3.01
CA GLY A 20 -1.07 -0.38 -2.72
C GLY A 20 -0.18 -0.99 -3.78
N VAL A 21 -0.49 -2.22 -4.25
CA VAL A 21 0.23 -2.86 -5.36
C VAL A 21 0.03 -2.06 -6.65
N CYS A 22 -1.20 -1.68 -7.00
CA CYS A 22 -1.47 -0.92 -8.23
C CYS A 22 -0.75 0.44 -8.25
N MET A 23 -0.79 1.19 -7.14
CA MET A 23 -0.12 2.48 -7.04
C MET A 23 1.41 2.32 -7.06
N GLY A 24 1.97 1.37 -6.30
CA GLY A 24 3.41 1.12 -6.27
C GLY A 24 3.97 0.69 -7.64
N VAL A 25 3.25 -0.16 -8.37
CA VAL A 25 3.65 -0.55 -9.74
C VAL A 25 3.63 0.64 -10.71
N VAL A 26 2.63 1.51 -10.60
CA VAL A 26 2.55 2.72 -11.44
C VAL A 26 3.67 3.71 -11.09
N GLU A 27 3.93 3.92 -9.80
CA GLU A 27 5.03 4.76 -9.30
C GLU A 27 6.40 4.24 -9.76
N ASP A 28 6.70 2.95 -9.54
CA ASP A 28 7.95 2.31 -9.96
C ASP A 28 8.18 2.43 -11.47
N ILE A 29 7.14 2.22 -12.29
CA ILE A 29 7.24 2.31 -13.75
C ILE A 29 7.50 3.74 -14.20
N ILE A 30 6.81 4.72 -13.61
CA ILE A 30 7.03 6.15 -13.87
C ILE A 30 8.45 6.55 -13.45
N ALA A 31 8.88 6.16 -12.25
CA ALA A 31 10.20 6.45 -11.72
C ALA A 31 11.31 5.84 -12.58
N ILE A 32 11.21 4.56 -12.97
CA ILE A 32 12.20 3.92 -13.85
C ILE A 32 12.25 4.61 -15.20
N HIS A 33 11.09 4.92 -15.81
CA HIS A 33 11.05 5.56 -17.13
C HIS A 33 11.71 6.94 -17.11
N PHE A 34 11.38 7.81 -16.15
CA PHE A 34 11.97 9.15 -16.04
C PHE A 34 13.41 9.18 -15.49
N ALA A 35 13.83 8.18 -14.70
CA ALA A 35 15.18 8.15 -14.13
C ALA A 35 16.22 7.48 -15.04
N THR A 36 15.80 6.74 -16.06
CA THR A 36 16.71 5.96 -16.93
C THR A 36 16.52 6.19 -18.43
N ASP A 37 15.51 6.96 -18.84
CA ASP A 37 15.08 7.13 -20.23
C ASP A 37 14.82 5.81 -20.98
N THR A 38 14.61 4.69 -20.26
CA THR A 38 14.41 3.38 -20.86
C THR A 38 12.96 3.12 -21.27
N ILE A 39 12.81 2.32 -22.32
CA ILE A 39 11.51 1.82 -22.76
C ILE A 39 10.96 0.83 -21.73
N ILE A 40 9.71 1.03 -21.30
CA ILE A 40 9.03 0.14 -20.37
C ILE A 40 8.84 -1.24 -21.03
N THR A 41 9.58 -2.25 -20.57
CA THR A 41 9.48 -3.62 -21.07
C THR A 41 8.60 -4.48 -20.15
N LEU A 42 8.15 -5.63 -20.66
CA LEU A 42 7.47 -6.63 -19.83
C LEU A 42 8.36 -7.16 -18.68
N GLN A 43 9.69 -7.11 -18.83
CA GLN A 43 10.62 -7.43 -17.74
C GLN A 43 10.60 -6.33 -16.67
N THR A 44 10.64 -5.05 -17.07
CA THR A 44 10.50 -3.89 -16.17
C THR A 44 9.20 -3.98 -15.37
N PHE A 45 8.07 -4.26 -16.03
CA PHE A 45 6.77 -4.44 -15.39
C PHE A 45 6.78 -5.59 -14.35
N LYS A 46 7.36 -6.74 -14.69
CA LYS A 46 7.46 -7.88 -13.75
C LYS A 46 8.32 -7.56 -12.54
N VAL A 47 9.42 -6.82 -12.71
CA VAL A 47 10.26 -6.37 -11.59
C VAL A 47 9.51 -5.38 -10.71
N ALA A 48 8.85 -4.38 -11.28
CA ALA A 48 8.01 -3.44 -10.54
C ALA A 48 6.91 -4.15 -9.72
N VAL A 49 6.17 -5.10 -10.32
CA VAL A 49 5.18 -5.91 -9.58
C VAL A 49 5.82 -6.72 -8.46
N LEU A 50 6.97 -7.37 -8.70
CA LEU A 50 7.66 -8.17 -7.69
C LEU A 50 8.20 -7.34 -6.52
N VAL A 51 8.57 -6.08 -6.77
CA VAL A 51 9.04 -5.12 -5.76
C VAL A 51 7.88 -4.46 -5.03
N ALA A 52 6.84 -4.05 -5.74
CA ALA A 52 5.64 -3.41 -5.17
C ALA A 52 4.88 -4.34 -4.21
N VAL A 53 4.86 -5.66 -4.41
CA VAL A 53 4.16 -6.60 -3.51
C VAL A 53 4.68 -6.57 -2.06
N PRO A 54 5.97 -6.81 -1.76
CA PRO A 54 6.46 -6.72 -0.38
C PRO A 54 6.32 -5.31 0.21
N PHE A 55 6.46 -4.25 -0.60
CA PHE A 55 6.18 -2.90 -0.12
C PHE A 55 4.70 -2.66 0.17
N ALA A 56 3.78 -3.22 -0.61
CA ALA A 56 2.34 -3.16 -0.33
C ALA A 56 1.96 -3.94 0.94
N ILE A 57 2.57 -5.11 1.18
CA ILE A 57 2.41 -5.84 2.46
C ILE A 57 2.95 -4.99 3.62
N ILE A 58 4.14 -4.40 3.49
CA ILE A 58 4.72 -3.54 4.51
C ILE A 58 3.87 -2.27 4.72
N ALA A 59 3.29 -1.70 3.67
CA ALA A 59 2.43 -0.52 3.73
C ALA A 59 1.06 -0.84 4.33
N GLU A 60 0.45 -1.98 3.99
CA GLU A 60 -0.77 -2.49 4.62
C GLU A 60 -0.54 -2.73 6.11
N ILE A 61 0.53 -3.46 6.46
CA ILE A 61 0.97 -3.61 7.84
C ILE A 61 1.21 -2.23 8.47
N LEU A 62 1.91 -1.29 7.85
CA LEU A 62 2.11 0.06 8.39
C LEU A 62 0.85 0.95 8.40
N VAL A 63 -0.25 0.57 7.75
CA VAL A 63 -1.54 1.26 7.84
C VAL A 63 -2.43 0.62 8.92
N ASP A 64 -2.21 -0.67 9.21
CA ASP A 64 -2.97 -1.51 10.16
C ASP A 64 -2.28 -1.76 11.52
N LEU A 65 -0.95 -1.60 11.65
CA LEU A 65 -0.11 -1.96 12.81
C LEU A 65 -0.37 -1.04 14.00
N LYS A 66 -1.54 -1.22 14.65
CA LYS A 66 -2.40 -0.12 15.17
C LYS A 66 -3.04 0.57 13.95
N VAL A 67 -4.31 0.98 14.01
CA VAL A 67 -4.77 2.10 13.16
C VAL A 67 -3.77 3.24 13.39
N PHE A 68 -3.03 3.69 12.36
CA PHE A 68 -1.55 3.78 12.52
C PHE A 68 -0.95 4.84 13.45
N ARG A 69 -1.83 5.64 13.99
CA ARG A 69 -1.80 6.27 15.30
C ARG A 69 -3.35 6.35 15.56
N LYS A 70 -3.91 6.68 16.72
CA LYS A 70 -3.70 7.97 17.37
C LYS A 70 -3.50 9.14 16.37
N VAL A 71 -3.97 8.97 15.11
CA VAL A 71 -3.58 9.65 13.87
C VAL A 71 -4.85 10.18 13.22
N PHE A 72 -4.88 11.45 12.86
CA PHE A 72 -3.80 12.40 13.12
C PHE A 72 -3.68 12.84 14.61
N PHE A 73 -4.68 12.51 15.45
CA PHE A 73 -4.89 13.18 16.73
C PHE A 73 -5.26 12.26 17.94
N LYS A 74 -4.52 12.43 19.05
CA LYS A 74 -5.11 12.49 20.41
C LYS A 74 -4.35 13.54 21.25
N ASN A 75 -4.18 14.73 20.69
CA ASN A 75 -3.36 15.82 21.27
C ASN A 75 -4.14 17.15 21.45
N GLU A 76 -5.47 17.17 21.32
CA GLU A 76 -6.33 18.38 21.35
C GLU A 76 -7.35 18.40 22.52
N GLN A 77 -7.17 17.55 23.55
CA GLN A 77 -8.17 17.35 24.63
C GLN A 77 -7.53 17.27 26.03
N THR A 78 -6.42 17.98 26.26
CA THR A 78 -5.87 18.21 27.62
C THR A 78 -5.11 19.54 27.68
N ARG A 79 -5.87 20.63 27.54
CA ARG A 79 -5.56 21.97 28.05
C ARG A 79 -6.82 22.50 28.73
#